data_AF-A0A518GLY1-F1
#
_entry.id   AF-A0A518GLY1-F1
#
_cell.length_a   1.000
_cell.length_b   1.000
_cell.length_c   1.000
_cell.angle_alpha   90.00
_cell.angle_beta   90.00
_cell.angle_gamma   90.00
#
_symmetry.space_group_name_H-M   'P 1'
#
loop_
_entity.id
_entity.type
_entity.pdbx_description
1 polymer ?
#
loop_
_entity_poly.entity_id
_entity_poly.type
_entity_poly.pdbx_seq_one_letter_code
_entity_poly.pdbx_strand_id
1 'polypeptide(L)'
;MNFLQTGNNRAGSKQGRLRWIGLDEAGLGPNLGPLVITATVWETPLAWWPSTTQTQIPQSLNAASNTLWESQSSAITQTTSRDETRLHIADSKAVYSTSRGLDSLAASVNGLLHVWHAGTDSPCKNLPANIGELVDLVEQSSPSKHQTSEIIEPWFAGLKAISLPGQQLTPVQENAISNWLNVCREAQIELTAIHSRVVMTPEFNRRVKSTGNKSTAVSEVAFELMQQAVQQVLAIDPDAPILLLSDQHGGRKNYEALLVNYFPDAWWKTLPATGEGRYYLAENIFASFAPRSESYLPVAAASLVCKYLRECYMHAFNRWWLQQLPKIKPTQGYPQDARRFRAEIDEYCQKHQLEEDLWWRCK
;
A
#
# COMPACT_ATOMS: atom_id res chain seq x y z
N MET A 1 -6.74 -29.21 7.72
CA MET A 1 -6.42 -28.34 6.56
C MET A 1 -5.00 -27.83 6.73
N ASN A 2 -4.02 -28.37 6.00
CA ASN A 2 -2.68 -27.82 5.98
C ASN A 2 -2.59 -26.78 4.87
N PHE A 3 -2.00 -25.62 5.16
CA PHE A 3 -1.80 -24.47 4.26
C PHE A 3 -1.24 -24.84 2.87
N LEU A 4 -0.52 -25.96 2.77
CA LEU A 4 0.07 -26.48 1.52
C LEU A 4 -0.53 -27.80 0.98
N GLN A 5 -1.51 -28.43 1.66
CA GLN A 5 -1.98 -29.76 1.24
C GLN A 5 -3.00 -29.76 0.09
N THR A 6 -3.49 -28.62 -0.36
CA THR A 6 -4.43 -28.53 -1.50
C THR A 6 -3.72 -28.44 -2.87
N GLY A 7 -2.44 -28.07 -2.94
CA GLY A 7 -1.74 -27.85 -4.22
C GLY A 7 -1.01 -29.07 -4.83
N ASN A 8 -1.01 -30.24 -4.17
CA ASN A 8 0.01 -31.26 -4.45
C ASN A 8 -0.41 -32.39 -5.43
N ASN A 9 -1.49 -32.23 -6.20
CA ASN A 9 -2.00 -33.29 -7.09
C ASN A 9 -1.87 -33.04 -8.60
N ARG A 10 -1.09 -32.06 -9.05
CA ARG A 10 -0.75 -31.94 -10.48
C ARG A 10 0.75 -31.96 -10.70
N ALA A 11 1.27 -33.19 -10.80
CA ALA A 11 2.61 -33.46 -11.30
C ALA A 11 2.73 -32.99 -12.76
N GLY A 12 3.69 -32.10 -13.02
CA GLY A 12 4.07 -31.68 -14.37
C GLY A 12 4.39 -30.19 -14.48
N SER A 13 5.65 -29.83 -14.27
CA SER A 13 6.35 -28.66 -14.85
C SER A 13 6.00 -27.20 -14.45
N LYS A 14 5.32 -26.91 -13.34
CA LYS A 14 5.36 -25.55 -12.73
C LYS A 14 6.03 -25.61 -11.36
N GLN A 15 7.17 -24.94 -11.22
CA GLN A 15 7.75 -24.67 -9.89
C GLN A 15 6.67 -23.95 -9.08
N GLY A 16 6.21 -24.54 -7.98
CA GLY A 16 5.16 -23.95 -7.14
C GLY A 16 5.58 -22.55 -6.69
N ARG A 17 4.60 -21.67 -6.49
CA ARG A 17 4.86 -20.29 -6.09
C ARG A 17 4.08 -19.94 -4.82
N LEU A 18 4.66 -19.06 -4.00
CA LEU A 18 4.05 -18.49 -2.80
C LEU A 18 3.61 -17.05 -3.11
N ARG A 19 2.41 -16.67 -2.66
CA ARG A 19 1.82 -15.36 -2.90
C ARG A 19 1.87 -14.54 -1.62
N TRP A 20 2.39 -13.33 -1.72
CA TRP A 20 2.43 -12.39 -0.60
C TRP A 20 1.58 -11.19 -0.95
N ILE A 21 0.62 -10.84 -0.10
CA ILE A 21 -0.22 -9.66 -0.23
C ILE A 21 0.05 -8.80 0.99
N GLY A 22 0.83 -7.73 0.83
CA GLY A 22 1.10 -6.77 1.90
C GLY A 22 0.23 -5.54 1.78
N LEU A 23 -0.38 -5.09 2.86
CA LEU A 23 -1.24 -3.90 2.90
C LEU A 23 -0.83 -2.91 3.99
N ASP A 24 -0.83 -1.62 3.64
CA ASP A 24 -0.65 -0.51 4.57
C ASP A 24 -1.43 0.74 4.11
N GLU A 25 -1.60 1.70 5.01
CA GLU A 25 -2.28 2.97 4.76
C GLU A 25 -1.48 4.22 5.12
N ALA A 26 -1.75 5.30 4.39
CA ALA A 26 -1.23 6.62 4.67
C ALA A 26 -2.36 7.64 4.77
N GLY A 27 -2.23 8.56 5.73
CA GLY A 27 -3.17 9.66 5.86
C GLY A 27 -4.38 9.35 6.72
N LEU A 28 -4.31 8.38 7.63
CA LEU A 28 -5.39 8.17 8.61
C LEU A 28 -5.56 9.39 9.53
N GLY A 29 -4.51 9.85 10.22
CA GLY A 29 -4.60 10.94 11.21
C GLY A 29 -5.00 12.35 10.70
N PRO A 30 -4.53 12.80 9.53
CA PRO A 30 -4.82 14.15 8.98
C PRO A 30 -6.31 14.48 8.79
N ASN A 31 -6.65 15.77 8.85
CA ASN A 31 -7.95 16.32 8.47
C ASN A 31 -8.00 16.73 6.99
N LEU A 32 -6.85 17.11 6.42
CA LEU A 32 -6.75 17.53 5.01
C LEU A 32 -6.02 16.47 4.19
N GLY A 33 -6.41 16.39 2.92
CA GLY A 33 -5.90 15.42 1.95
C GLY A 33 -6.47 14.01 2.16
N PRO A 34 -6.25 13.13 1.17
CA PRO A 34 -6.90 11.83 1.15
C PRO A 34 -6.32 10.86 2.18
N LEU A 35 -7.10 9.81 2.44
CA LEU A 35 -6.59 8.53 2.92
C LEU A 35 -6.17 7.70 1.70
N VAL A 36 -5.00 7.09 1.73
CA VAL A 36 -4.54 6.17 0.68
C VAL A 36 -4.27 4.82 1.31
N ILE A 37 -4.82 3.76 0.76
CA ILE A 37 -4.52 2.38 1.15
C ILE A 37 -3.90 1.68 -0.05
N THR A 38 -2.82 0.93 0.15
CA THR A 38 -2.17 0.18 -0.91
C THR A 38 -2.04 -1.28 -0.53
N ALA A 39 -2.27 -2.18 -1.48
CA ALA A 39 -1.89 -3.57 -1.43
C ALA A 39 -0.80 -3.83 -2.50
N THR A 40 0.27 -4.53 -2.13
CA THR A 40 1.25 -5.04 -3.09
C THR A 40 1.21 -6.57 -3.12
N VAL A 41 1.25 -7.14 -4.32
CA VAL A 41 1.16 -8.58 -4.56
C VAL A 41 2.48 -9.08 -5.11
N TRP A 42 3.11 -10.02 -4.41
CA TRP A 42 4.40 -10.58 -4.78
C TRP A 42 4.31 -12.09 -4.96
N GLU A 43 5.17 -12.61 -5.84
CA GLU A 43 5.42 -14.02 -6.04
C GLU A 43 6.85 -14.37 -5.68
N THR A 44 7.01 -15.46 -4.93
CA THR A 44 8.32 -16.06 -4.65
C THR A 44 8.26 -17.57 -4.89
N PRO A 45 9.40 -18.27 -5.00
CA PRO A 45 9.41 -19.73 -5.03
C PRO A 45 8.71 -20.34 -3.80
N LEU A 46 7.84 -21.34 -4.02
CA LEU A 46 7.15 -22.03 -2.92
C LEU A 46 8.12 -22.76 -1.99
N ALA A 47 9.29 -23.14 -2.50
CA ALA A 47 10.35 -23.76 -1.72
C ALA A 47 10.88 -22.89 -0.56
N TRP A 48 10.59 -21.57 -0.58
CA TRP A 48 10.92 -20.67 0.53
C TRP A 48 9.99 -20.84 1.73
N TRP A 49 8.83 -21.47 1.55
CA TRP A 49 7.96 -21.82 2.66
C TRP A 49 8.50 -23.10 3.34
N PRO A 50 9.02 -23.03 4.57
CA PRO A 50 9.46 -24.23 5.26
C PRO A 50 8.23 -25.08 5.59
N SER A 51 8.18 -26.33 5.12
CA SER A 51 7.04 -27.24 5.33
C SER A 51 6.61 -27.27 6.81
N THR A 52 5.33 -26.95 7.10
CA THR A 52 4.88 -26.68 8.47
C THR A 52 3.59 -27.39 8.88
N THR A 53 3.48 -27.66 10.18
CA THR A 53 2.21 -27.90 10.88
C THR A 53 1.50 -26.58 11.21
N GLN A 54 0.17 -26.59 11.42
CA GLN A 54 -0.62 -25.36 11.67
C GLN A 54 -0.09 -24.48 12.82
N THR A 55 0.51 -25.08 13.84
CA THR A 55 0.96 -24.37 15.05
C THR A 55 2.27 -23.61 14.85
N GLN A 56 3.00 -23.83 13.76
CA GLN A 56 4.27 -23.15 13.50
C GLN A 56 4.20 -22.20 12.29
N ILE A 57 3.00 -21.94 11.74
CA ILE A 57 2.80 -21.05 10.58
C ILE A 57 3.44 -19.65 10.81
N PRO A 58 3.29 -18.98 11.98
CA PRO A 58 3.94 -17.69 12.21
C PRO A 58 5.48 -17.75 12.13
N GLN A 59 6.09 -18.84 12.59
CA GLN A 59 7.54 -19.05 12.49
C GLN A 59 7.96 -19.26 11.03
N SER A 60 7.17 -20.00 10.26
CA SER A 60 7.40 -20.20 8.83
C SER A 60 7.26 -18.92 8.02
N LEU A 61 6.29 -18.07 8.36
CA LEU A 61 6.18 -16.72 7.80
C LEU A 61 7.47 -15.94 8.01
N ASN A 62 7.98 -15.90 9.24
CA ASN A 62 9.21 -15.16 9.56
C ASN A 62 10.43 -15.74 8.82
N ALA A 63 10.57 -17.06 8.76
CA ALA A 63 11.65 -17.70 8.03
C ALA A 63 11.60 -17.38 6.52
N ALA A 64 10.43 -17.53 5.89
CA ALA A 64 10.24 -17.20 4.48
C ALA A 64 10.46 -15.70 4.21
N SER A 65 10.05 -14.82 5.14
CA SER A 65 10.32 -13.39 5.04
C SER A 65 11.80 -13.05 5.17
N ASN A 66 12.55 -13.76 6.03
CA ASN A 66 14.00 -13.57 6.14
C ASN A 66 14.68 -13.96 4.83
N THR A 67 14.31 -15.09 4.23
CA THR A 67 14.80 -15.49 2.91
C THR A 67 14.49 -14.44 1.84
N LEU A 68 13.29 -13.85 1.86
CA LEU A 68 12.91 -12.77 0.94
C LEU A 68 13.78 -11.51 1.11
N TRP A 69 14.13 -11.13 2.33
CA TRP A 69 15.04 -10.01 2.58
C TRP A 69 16.49 -10.33 2.23
N GLU A 70 17.00 -11.48 2.66
CA GLU A 70 18.38 -11.92 2.44
C GLU A 70 18.69 -12.04 0.94
N SER A 71 17.76 -12.60 0.16
CA SER A 71 17.89 -12.72 -1.29
C SER A 71 18.00 -11.37 -2.02
N GLN A 72 17.56 -10.27 -1.39
CA GLN A 72 17.58 -8.92 -1.96
C GLN A 72 18.56 -7.96 -1.28
N SER A 73 19.32 -8.45 -0.30
CA SER A 73 20.15 -7.63 0.59
C SER A 73 21.27 -6.85 -0.11
N SER A 74 21.67 -7.25 -1.32
CA SER A 74 22.64 -6.52 -2.14
C SER A 74 22.05 -5.30 -2.86
N ALA A 75 20.71 -5.21 -2.99
CA ALA A 75 20.03 -4.18 -3.76
C ALA A 75 19.16 -3.24 -2.92
N ILE A 76 18.56 -3.75 -1.84
CA ILE A 76 17.69 -2.99 -0.95
C ILE A 76 18.12 -3.12 0.51
N THR A 77 17.69 -2.17 1.33
CA THR A 77 17.99 -2.11 2.76
C THR A 77 16.85 -1.51 3.56
N GLN A 78 16.68 -1.95 4.81
CA GLN A 78 15.76 -1.33 5.76
C GLN A 78 16.40 -0.18 6.55
N THR A 79 17.73 -0.05 6.50
CA THR A 79 18.51 0.95 7.24
C THR A 79 19.39 1.77 6.30
N THR A 80 19.63 3.04 6.63
CA THR A 80 20.45 3.94 5.81
C THR A 80 21.72 4.36 6.53
N SER A 81 22.79 4.54 5.77
CA SER A 81 24.03 5.19 6.18
C SER A 81 24.42 6.27 5.17
N ARG A 82 25.45 7.08 5.45
CA ARG A 82 25.88 8.16 4.54
C ARG A 82 26.37 7.66 3.18
N ASP A 83 27.00 6.49 3.17
CA ASP A 83 27.58 5.87 1.96
C ASP A 83 26.67 4.75 1.40
N GLU A 84 25.41 4.71 1.84
CA GLU A 84 24.45 3.70 1.39
C GLU A 84 24.09 3.93 -0.08
N THR A 85 24.22 2.87 -0.88
CA THR A 85 23.94 2.90 -2.32
C THR A 85 22.70 2.10 -2.68
N ARG A 86 22.19 1.27 -1.77
CA ARG A 86 20.97 0.48 -1.94
C ARG A 86 19.72 1.34 -1.76
N LEU A 87 18.60 0.89 -2.33
CA LEU A 87 17.32 1.55 -2.12
C LEU A 87 16.80 1.31 -0.70
N HIS A 88 16.23 2.35 -0.08
CA HIS A 88 15.71 2.27 1.28
C HIS A 88 14.26 1.80 1.28
N ILE A 89 14.06 0.49 1.49
CA ILE A 89 12.74 -0.13 1.59
C ILE A 89 12.44 -0.44 3.05
N ALA A 90 11.58 0.36 3.68
CA ALA A 90 11.20 0.25 5.10
C ALA A 90 9.83 0.91 5.36
N ASP A 91 9.43 1.00 6.63
CA ASP A 91 8.33 1.90 7.06
C ASP A 91 8.55 3.29 6.44
N SER A 92 7.50 3.82 5.82
CA SER A 92 7.55 5.13 5.18
C SER A 92 7.99 6.26 6.13
N LYS A 93 7.79 6.14 7.44
CA LYS A 93 8.27 7.10 8.47
C LYS A 93 9.80 7.04 8.66
N ALA A 94 10.43 5.92 8.36
CA ALA A 94 11.89 5.79 8.36
C ALA A 94 12.51 6.39 7.09
N VAL A 95 11.84 6.21 5.95
CA VAL A 95 12.30 6.68 4.64
C VAL A 95 12.02 8.19 4.44
N TYR A 96 10.85 8.66 4.84
CA TYR A 96 10.39 10.02 4.62
C TYR A 96 10.34 10.85 5.91
N SER A 97 10.83 12.08 5.81
CA SER A 97 10.49 13.15 6.75
C SER A 97 10.31 14.47 5.98
N THR A 98 9.44 15.34 6.48
CA THR A 98 9.22 16.66 5.89
C THR A 98 10.51 17.48 5.74
N SER A 99 11.48 17.29 6.64
CA SER A 99 12.80 17.92 6.60
C SER A 99 13.74 17.40 5.51
N ARG A 100 13.61 16.13 5.12
CA ARG A 100 14.47 15.48 4.11
C ARG A 100 13.90 15.56 2.69
N GLY A 101 12.64 15.96 2.54
CA GLY A 101 11.96 16.02 1.25
C GLY A 101 11.49 14.64 0.77
N LEU A 102 11.08 14.57 -0.50
CA LEU A 102 10.45 13.38 -1.09
C LEU A 102 11.42 12.47 -1.84
N ASP A 103 12.66 12.89 -2.09
CA ASP A 103 13.56 12.23 -3.04
C ASP A 103 13.86 10.76 -2.68
N SER A 104 14.10 10.45 -1.40
CA SER A 104 14.34 9.06 -0.96
C SER A 104 13.09 8.18 -1.08
N LEU A 105 11.92 8.74 -0.75
CA LEU A 105 10.64 8.05 -0.90
C LEU A 105 10.32 7.81 -2.38
N ALA A 106 10.50 8.83 -3.22
CA ALA A 106 10.28 8.78 -4.65
C ALA A 106 11.24 7.78 -5.32
N ALA A 107 12.51 7.74 -4.95
CA ALA A 107 13.46 6.76 -5.47
C ALA A 107 13.06 5.32 -5.13
N SER A 108 12.60 5.09 -3.91
CA SER A 108 12.14 3.77 -3.44
C SER A 108 10.89 3.30 -4.18
N VAL A 109 9.91 4.20 -4.38
CA VAL A 109 8.71 3.92 -5.17
C VAL A 109 9.05 3.74 -6.65
N ASN A 110 9.99 4.52 -7.22
CA ASN A 110 10.47 4.28 -8.58
C ASN A 110 11.06 2.88 -8.73
N GLY A 111 11.88 2.42 -7.77
CA GLY A 111 12.38 1.04 -7.78
C GLY A 111 11.26 0.00 -7.80
N LEU A 112 10.24 0.17 -6.95
CA LEU A 112 9.06 -0.70 -6.94
C LEU A 112 8.31 -0.69 -8.28
N LEU A 113 8.11 0.49 -8.89
CA LEU A 113 7.46 0.60 -10.19
C LEU A 113 8.27 -0.07 -11.30
N HIS A 114 9.60 -0.01 -11.28
CA HIS A 114 10.45 -0.71 -12.24
C HIS A 114 10.38 -2.23 -12.03
N VAL A 115 10.45 -2.72 -10.79
CA VAL A 115 10.35 -4.15 -10.47
C VAL A 115 8.99 -4.70 -10.89
N TRP A 116 7.91 -3.96 -10.63
CA TRP A 116 6.57 -4.30 -11.09
C TRP A 116 6.49 -4.33 -12.62
N HIS A 117 6.99 -3.28 -13.28
CA HIS A 117 6.97 -3.16 -14.73
C HIS A 117 7.71 -4.33 -15.40
N ALA A 118 8.90 -4.69 -14.89
CA ALA A 118 9.71 -5.78 -15.43
C ALA A 118 9.10 -7.18 -15.24
N GLY A 119 8.24 -7.37 -14.23
CA GLY A 119 7.56 -8.65 -13.94
C GLY A 119 6.26 -8.86 -14.70
N THR A 120 5.78 -7.87 -15.46
CA THR A 120 4.48 -7.94 -16.14
C THR A 120 4.65 -7.98 -17.67
N ASP A 121 3.85 -8.81 -18.35
CA ASP A 121 3.54 -8.65 -19.78
C ASP A 121 2.58 -7.44 -20.00
N SER A 122 2.74 -6.37 -19.21
CA SER A 122 1.77 -5.29 -19.12
C SER A 122 1.65 -4.54 -20.44
N PRO A 123 0.42 -4.18 -20.87
CA PRO A 123 0.21 -3.32 -22.04
C PRO A 123 0.74 -1.89 -21.84
N CYS A 124 0.94 -1.44 -20.58
CA CYS A 124 1.53 -0.14 -20.26
C CYS A 124 3.06 -0.23 -20.25
N LYS A 125 3.68 0.05 -21.40
CA LYS A 125 5.14 0.01 -21.62
C LYS A 125 5.96 1.13 -20.94
N ASN A 126 5.30 2.10 -20.31
CA ASN A 126 5.95 3.30 -19.79
C ASN A 126 5.63 3.52 -18.31
N LEU A 127 6.64 3.90 -17.55
CA LEU A 127 6.48 4.40 -16.19
C LEU A 127 5.71 5.72 -16.17
N PRO A 128 4.94 6.01 -15.11
CA PRO A 128 4.16 7.24 -15.03
C PRO A 128 5.08 8.46 -14.93
N ALA A 129 4.75 9.52 -15.66
CA ALA A 129 5.48 10.79 -15.67
C ALA A 129 4.80 11.90 -14.85
N ASN A 130 3.52 11.71 -14.52
CA ASN A 130 2.70 12.66 -13.78
C ASN A 130 1.81 11.95 -12.75
N ILE A 131 1.24 12.74 -11.82
CA ILE A 131 0.42 12.20 -10.73
C ILE A 131 -0.79 11.44 -11.29
N GLY A 132 -1.44 11.97 -12.33
CA GLY A 132 -2.61 11.33 -12.92
C GLY A 132 -2.31 9.97 -13.54
N GLU A 133 -1.19 9.81 -14.25
CA GLU A 133 -0.74 8.52 -14.80
C GLU A 133 -0.40 7.52 -13.71
N LEU A 134 0.22 7.96 -12.61
CA LEU A 134 0.52 7.09 -11.48
C LEU A 134 -0.78 6.57 -10.85
N VAL A 135 -1.75 7.45 -10.63
CA VAL A 135 -3.09 7.10 -10.09
C VAL A 135 -3.79 6.13 -11.04
N ASP A 136 -3.84 6.46 -12.33
CA ASP A 136 -4.44 5.59 -13.35
C ASP A 136 -3.80 4.19 -13.32
N LEU A 137 -2.47 4.08 -13.19
CA LEU A 137 -1.76 2.80 -13.15
C LEU A 137 -2.13 1.95 -11.91
N VAL A 138 -2.09 2.54 -10.72
CA VAL A 138 -2.34 1.81 -9.46
C VAL A 138 -3.82 1.57 -9.17
N GLU A 139 -4.73 2.39 -9.73
CA GLU A 139 -6.17 2.21 -9.61
C GLU A 139 -6.76 1.34 -10.73
N GLN A 140 -6.24 1.34 -11.97
CA GLN A 140 -6.68 0.39 -13.02
C GLN A 140 -6.37 -1.05 -12.67
N SER A 141 -5.29 -1.26 -11.93
CA SER A 141 -4.99 -2.56 -11.34
C SER A 141 -6.12 -3.01 -10.39
N SER A 142 -6.96 -2.08 -9.93
CA SER A 142 -8.15 -2.32 -9.14
C SER A 142 -9.38 -2.57 -10.04
N PRO A 143 -9.90 -3.82 -10.17
CA PRO A 143 -11.05 -4.14 -11.02
C PRO A 143 -12.35 -3.48 -10.55
N SER A 144 -12.38 -3.05 -9.29
CA SER A 144 -13.53 -2.39 -8.70
C SER A 144 -13.51 -0.92 -9.10
N LYS A 145 -14.22 -0.58 -10.19
CA LYS A 145 -14.67 0.80 -10.45
C LYS A 145 -15.60 1.24 -9.32
N HIS A 146 -15.05 1.50 -8.15
CA HIS A 146 -15.76 2.24 -7.15
C HIS A 146 -16.04 3.60 -7.75
N GLN A 147 -17.31 4.01 -7.70
CA GLN A 147 -17.74 5.33 -8.10
C GLN A 147 -16.86 6.33 -7.36
N THR A 148 -15.83 6.83 -8.03
CA THR A 148 -15.21 8.10 -7.68
C THR A 148 -16.38 9.05 -7.57
N SER A 149 -16.57 9.56 -6.35
CA SER A 149 -17.56 10.58 -6.04
C SER A 149 -17.71 11.52 -7.23
N GLU A 150 -18.92 11.69 -7.77
CA GLU A 150 -19.23 12.66 -8.84
C GLU A 150 -18.70 14.06 -8.50
N ILE A 151 -18.52 14.33 -7.20
CA ILE A 151 -17.86 15.52 -6.68
C ILE A 151 -16.34 15.31 -6.76
N ILE A 152 -15.74 15.89 -7.80
CA ILE A 152 -14.30 16.05 -7.93
C ILE A 152 -13.88 17.23 -7.07
N GLU A 153 -13.05 16.95 -6.06
CA GLU A 153 -12.36 17.99 -5.30
C GLU A 153 -11.53 18.89 -6.26
N PRO A 154 -11.75 20.22 -6.31
CA PRO A 154 -11.21 21.07 -7.38
C PRO A 154 -9.69 21.01 -7.55
N TRP A 155 -8.96 20.84 -6.45
CA TRP A 155 -7.51 20.75 -6.43
C TRP A 155 -6.94 19.46 -7.05
N PHE A 156 -7.79 18.47 -7.37
CA PHE A 156 -7.40 17.22 -8.05
C PHE A 156 -7.89 17.12 -9.50
N ALA A 157 -8.56 18.15 -10.05
CA ALA A 157 -9.02 18.13 -11.43
C ALA A 157 -7.87 18.07 -12.47
N GLY A 158 -6.66 18.51 -12.10
CA GLY A 158 -5.52 18.68 -13.00
C GLY A 158 -4.34 17.75 -12.77
N LEU A 159 -4.52 16.58 -12.16
CA LEU A 159 -3.39 15.70 -11.76
C LEU A 159 -2.48 15.27 -12.92
N LYS A 160 -3.03 15.14 -14.14
CA LYS A 160 -2.24 14.80 -15.35
C LYS A 160 -1.29 15.92 -15.79
N ALA A 161 -1.52 17.16 -15.35
CA ALA A 161 -0.67 18.30 -15.66
C ALA A 161 0.44 18.53 -14.61
N ILE A 162 0.53 17.67 -13.59
CA ILE A 162 1.47 17.83 -12.47
C ILE A 162 2.48 16.68 -12.50
N SER A 163 3.74 17.01 -12.78
CA SER A 163 4.85 16.05 -12.71
C SER A 163 4.98 15.41 -11.33
N LEU A 164 5.48 14.19 -11.30
CA LEU A 164 5.70 13.47 -10.05
C LEU A 164 6.80 14.14 -9.20
N PRO A 165 6.56 14.43 -7.91
CA PRO A 165 7.55 15.06 -7.06
C PRO A 165 8.70 14.09 -6.75
N GLY A 166 9.95 14.58 -6.82
CA GLY A 166 11.15 13.81 -6.49
C GLY A 166 11.54 12.75 -7.53
N GLN A 167 11.09 12.86 -8.79
CA GLN A 167 11.37 11.84 -9.80
C GLN A 167 12.76 11.87 -10.44
N GLN A 168 13.56 12.93 -10.21
CA GLN A 168 14.90 12.97 -10.77
C GLN A 168 15.82 12.00 -10.00
N LEU A 169 16.07 10.84 -10.60
CA LEU A 169 16.95 9.83 -10.06
C LEU A 169 18.42 10.27 -10.21
N THR A 170 19.21 9.98 -9.19
CA THR A 170 20.67 10.07 -9.27
C THR A 170 21.25 8.81 -9.94
N PRO A 171 22.45 8.86 -10.53
CA PRO A 171 23.09 7.67 -11.09
C PRO A 171 23.24 6.51 -10.09
N VAL A 172 23.41 6.82 -8.80
CA VAL A 172 23.46 5.80 -7.73
C VAL A 172 22.12 5.10 -7.61
N GLN A 173 21.01 5.84 -7.64
CA GLN A 173 19.66 5.27 -7.56
C GLN A 173 19.31 4.46 -8.81
N GLU A 174 19.69 4.93 -10.01
CA GLU A 174 19.51 4.18 -11.26
C GLU A 174 20.26 2.84 -11.25
N ASN A 175 21.50 2.84 -10.76
CA ASN A 175 22.29 1.62 -10.56
C ASN A 175 21.65 0.69 -9.52
N ALA A 176 21.14 1.23 -8.41
CA ALA A 176 20.46 0.45 -7.38
C ALA A 176 19.18 -0.23 -7.90
N ILE A 177 18.38 0.50 -8.70
CA ILE A 177 17.19 -0.05 -9.38
C ILE A 177 17.61 -1.16 -10.35
N SER A 178 18.63 -0.92 -11.18
CA SER A 178 19.13 -1.92 -12.13
C SER A 178 19.63 -3.19 -11.42
N ASN A 179 20.33 -3.03 -10.30
CA ASN A 179 20.77 -4.14 -9.47
C ASN A 179 19.57 -4.90 -8.87
N TRP A 180 18.57 -4.18 -8.36
CA TRP A 180 17.37 -4.81 -7.80
C TRP A 180 16.61 -5.65 -8.84
N LEU A 181 16.47 -5.16 -10.06
CA LEU A 181 15.87 -5.90 -11.17
C LEU A 181 16.60 -7.22 -11.46
N ASN A 182 17.93 -7.20 -11.45
CA ASN A 182 18.73 -8.42 -11.67
C ASN A 182 18.55 -9.41 -10.52
N VAL A 183 18.62 -8.92 -9.28
CA VAL A 183 18.45 -9.74 -8.08
C VAL A 183 17.07 -10.38 -8.01
N CYS A 184 16.00 -9.63 -8.32
CA CYS A 184 14.65 -10.18 -8.41
C CYS A 184 14.56 -11.28 -9.47
N ARG A 185 15.14 -11.07 -10.66
CA ARG A 185 15.15 -12.07 -11.74
C ARG A 185 15.88 -13.36 -11.33
N GLU A 186 17.06 -13.24 -10.73
CA GLU A 186 17.86 -14.39 -10.27
C GLU A 186 17.18 -15.17 -9.15
N ALA A 187 16.55 -14.45 -8.20
CA ALA A 187 15.82 -15.05 -7.08
C ALA A 187 14.38 -15.50 -7.45
N GLN A 188 13.95 -15.28 -8.70
CA GLN A 188 12.58 -15.53 -9.17
C GLN A 188 11.50 -14.82 -8.33
N ILE A 189 11.79 -13.60 -7.90
CA ILE A 189 10.87 -12.70 -7.20
C ILE A 189 10.16 -11.82 -8.23
N GLU A 190 8.84 -11.77 -8.16
CA GLU A 190 8.03 -10.90 -9.02
C GLU A 190 7.10 -10.07 -8.16
N LEU A 191 7.06 -8.76 -8.39
CA LEU A 191 5.97 -7.90 -7.94
C LEU A 191 4.94 -7.92 -9.07
N THR A 192 3.82 -8.58 -8.87
CA THR A 192 2.82 -8.79 -9.92
C THR A 192 1.75 -7.73 -9.94
N ALA A 193 1.50 -7.08 -8.80
CA ALA A 193 0.53 -5.97 -8.73
C ALA A 193 0.81 -4.97 -7.62
N ILE A 194 0.47 -3.71 -7.90
CA ILE A 194 0.30 -2.65 -6.91
C ILE A 194 -1.13 -2.11 -7.09
N HIS A 195 -1.96 -2.28 -6.06
CA HIS A 195 -3.32 -1.76 -6.04
C HIS A 195 -3.39 -0.65 -5.00
N SER A 196 -3.87 0.53 -5.38
CA SER A 196 -4.14 1.59 -4.42
C SER A 196 -5.59 2.03 -4.46
N ARG A 197 -6.07 2.51 -3.31
CA ARG A 197 -7.38 3.14 -3.15
C ARG A 197 -7.20 4.49 -2.49
N VAL A 198 -7.57 5.55 -3.22
CA VAL A 198 -7.53 6.91 -2.73
C VAL A 198 -8.93 7.32 -2.29
N VAL A 199 -9.13 7.45 -0.98
CA VAL A 199 -10.40 7.86 -0.38
C VAL A 199 -10.37 9.36 -0.15
N MET A 200 -11.08 10.09 -1.01
CA MET A 200 -11.23 11.55 -0.94
C MET A 200 -12.09 11.97 0.26
N THR A 201 -12.07 13.26 0.60
CA THR A 201 -12.75 13.80 1.79
C THR A 201 -14.24 13.47 1.83
N PRO A 202 -15.03 13.65 0.74
CA PRO A 202 -16.46 13.36 0.78
C PRO A 202 -16.78 11.88 1.02
N GLU A 203 -16.03 10.97 0.38
CA GLU A 203 -16.21 9.53 0.59
C GLU A 203 -15.81 9.15 2.02
N PHE A 204 -14.66 9.65 2.50
CA PHE A 204 -14.20 9.40 3.85
C PHE A 204 -15.26 9.81 4.87
N ASN A 205 -15.80 11.03 4.74
CA ASN A 205 -16.81 11.55 5.65
C ASN A 205 -18.09 10.73 5.60
N ARG A 206 -18.54 10.32 4.41
CA ARG A 206 -19.71 9.45 4.25
C ARG A 206 -19.51 8.11 4.96
N ARG A 207 -18.36 7.46 4.78
CA ARG A 207 -18.04 6.17 5.43
C ARG A 207 -17.92 6.27 6.94
N VAL A 208 -17.30 7.34 7.46
CA VAL A 208 -17.24 7.56 8.92
C VAL A 208 -18.63 7.78 9.49
N LYS A 209 -19.48 8.59 8.83
CA LYS A 209 -20.88 8.80 9.24
C LYS A 209 -21.69 7.49 9.23
N SER A 210 -21.51 6.62 8.22
CA SER A 210 -22.27 5.36 8.13
C SER A 210 -21.82 4.29 9.12
N THR A 211 -20.51 4.21 9.39
CA THR A 211 -19.94 3.21 10.31
C THR A 211 -19.92 3.66 11.77
N GLY A 212 -20.11 4.95 12.02
CA GLY A 212 -20.04 5.58 13.34
C GLY A 212 -18.63 5.65 13.93
N ASN A 213 -17.60 5.11 13.27
CA ASN A 213 -16.21 5.25 13.70
C ASN A 213 -15.19 5.12 12.56
N LYS A 214 -14.16 5.96 12.63
CA LYS A 214 -13.09 6.06 11.63
C LYS A 214 -12.28 4.79 11.41
N SER A 215 -11.97 4.04 12.47
CA SER A 215 -11.18 2.80 12.36
C SER A 215 -11.92 1.73 11.55
N THR A 216 -13.24 1.66 11.70
CA THR A 216 -14.09 0.72 10.95
C THR A 216 -14.22 1.15 9.49
N ALA A 217 -14.50 2.42 9.21
CA ALA A 217 -14.51 2.96 7.84
C ALA A 217 -13.22 2.64 7.07
N VAL A 218 -12.05 2.80 7.71
CA VAL A 218 -10.75 2.47 7.09
C VAL A 218 -10.56 0.96 6.95
N SER A 219 -10.96 0.18 7.96
CA SER A 219 -10.90 -1.29 7.87
C SER A 219 -11.76 -1.81 6.72
N GLU A 220 -12.94 -1.24 6.46
CA GLU A 220 -13.80 -1.63 5.35
C GLU A 220 -13.11 -1.42 4.00
N VAL A 221 -12.49 -0.24 3.78
CA VAL A 221 -11.76 0.03 2.53
C VAL A 221 -10.53 -0.88 2.40
N ALA A 222 -9.81 -1.12 3.49
CA ALA A 222 -8.68 -2.04 3.48
C ALA A 222 -9.12 -3.46 3.10
N PHE A 223 -10.21 -3.95 3.67
CA PHE A 223 -10.73 -5.29 3.37
C PHE A 223 -11.35 -5.40 1.96
N GLU A 224 -11.97 -4.34 1.43
CA GLU A 224 -12.35 -4.26 0.00
C GLU A 224 -11.11 -4.50 -0.88
N LEU A 225 -9.99 -3.84 -0.56
CA LEU A 225 -8.74 -3.98 -1.33
C LEU A 225 -8.07 -5.35 -1.15
N MET A 226 -8.07 -5.90 0.07
CA MET A 226 -7.55 -7.25 0.34
C MET A 226 -8.35 -8.31 -0.40
N GLN A 227 -9.68 -8.25 -0.33
CA GLN A 227 -10.58 -9.17 -1.01
C GLN A 227 -10.28 -9.21 -2.50
N GLN A 228 -10.15 -8.04 -3.10
CA GLN A 228 -9.85 -7.91 -4.52
C GLN A 228 -8.48 -8.51 -4.90
N ALA A 229 -7.43 -8.19 -4.15
CA ALA A 229 -6.09 -8.71 -4.42
C ALA A 229 -6.05 -10.24 -4.31
N VAL A 230 -6.73 -10.80 -3.30
CA VAL A 230 -6.89 -12.25 -3.13
C VAL A 230 -7.66 -12.85 -4.29
N GLN A 231 -8.80 -12.26 -4.69
CA GLN A 231 -9.61 -12.76 -5.80
C GLN A 231 -8.84 -12.76 -7.13
N GLN A 232 -8.01 -11.76 -7.40
CA GLN A 232 -7.17 -11.72 -8.60
C GLN A 232 -6.15 -12.86 -8.63
N VAL A 233 -5.53 -13.15 -7.48
CA VAL A 233 -4.61 -14.29 -7.35
C VAL A 233 -5.36 -15.61 -7.58
N LEU A 234 -6.49 -15.81 -6.90
CA LEU A 234 -7.27 -17.06 -6.97
C LEU A 234 -7.95 -17.27 -8.34
N ALA A 235 -8.24 -16.19 -9.08
CA ALA A 235 -8.75 -16.30 -10.45
C ALA A 235 -7.74 -16.92 -11.42
N ILE A 236 -6.44 -16.75 -11.16
CA ILE A 236 -5.34 -17.32 -11.95
C ILE A 236 -4.97 -18.72 -11.43
N ASP A 237 -4.88 -18.85 -10.11
CA ASP A 237 -4.51 -20.10 -9.44
C ASP A 237 -5.37 -20.28 -8.17
N PRO A 238 -6.50 -21.02 -8.27
CA PRO A 238 -7.42 -21.23 -7.15
C PRO A 238 -6.77 -21.91 -5.93
N ASP A 239 -5.69 -22.66 -6.13
CA ASP A 239 -4.99 -23.39 -5.08
C ASP A 239 -3.76 -22.63 -4.56
N ALA A 240 -3.53 -21.39 -5.00
CA ALA A 240 -2.35 -20.60 -4.66
C ALA A 240 -2.22 -20.38 -3.14
N PRO A 241 -1.08 -20.72 -2.50
CA PRO A 241 -0.86 -20.38 -1.10
C PRO A 241 -0.64 -18.87 -0.94
N ILE A 242 -1.52 -18.22 -0.18
CA ILE A 242 -1.57 -16.77 0.02
C ILE A 242 -1.22 -16.40 1.46
N LEU A 243 -0.25 -15.50 1.59
CA LEU A 243 0.09 -14.80 2.83
C LEU A 243 -0.47 -13.38 2.76
N LEU A 244 -1.58 -13.13 3.45
CA LEU A 244 -2.22 -11.83 3.55
C LEU A 244 -1.72 -11.11 4.81
N LEU A 245 -0.94 -10.05 4.63
CA LEU A 245 -0.18 -9.38 5.68
C LEU A 245 -0.60 -7.91 5.80
N SER A 246 -0.86 -7.45 7.02
CA SER A 246 -1.18 -6.04 7.26
C SER A 246 -0.83 -5.61 8.68
N ASP A 247 -0.55 -4.31 8.86
CA ASP A 247 -0.43 -3.73 10.19
C ASP A 247 -1.78 -3.77 10.94
N GLN A 248 -1.74 -3.55 12.26
CA GLN A 248 -2.96 -3.57 13.06
C GLN A 248 -3.81 -2.31 12.84
N HIS A 249 -5.03 -2.48 12.34
CA HIS A 249 -5.99 -1.39 12.16
C HIS A 249 -6.47 -0.81 13.50
N GLY A 250 -5.95 0.35 13.91
CA GLY A 250 -6.48 1.15 15.01
C GLY A 250 -6.67 0.38 16.33
N GLY A 251 -5.72 -0.49 16.69
CA GLY A 251 -5.75 -1.30 17.92
C GLY A 251 -6.76 -2.46 17.92
N ARG A 252 -7.36 -2.78 16.77
CA ARG A 252 -8.34 -3.87 16.61
C ARG A 252 -7.74 -5.21 17.00
N LYS A 253 -8.42 -5.92 17.91
CA LYS A 253 -7.97 -7.21 18.46
C LYS A 253 -8.66 -8.42 17.84
N ASN A 254 -9.72 -8.22 17.05
CA ASN A 254 -10.42 -9.30 16.35
C ASN A 254 -10.84 -8.84 14.94
N TYR A 255 -10.50 -9.65 13.95
CA TYR A 255 -10.79 -9.45 12.52
C TYR A 255 -11.77 -10.47 11.97
N GLU A 256 -12.23 -11.45 12.75
CA GLU A 256 -13.10 -12.55 12.30
C GLU A 256 -14.36 -12.05 11.58
N ALA A 257 -15.06 -11.06 12.15
CA ALA A 257 -16.25 -10.49 11.52
C ALA A 257 -15.95 -9.82 10.17
N LEU A 258 -14.80 -9.17 10.03
CA LEU A 258 -14.38 -8.58 8.75
C LEU A 258 -14.00 -9.68 7.75
N LEU A 259 -13.25 -10.68 8.19
CA LEU A 259 -12.86 -11.82 7.36
C LEU A 259 -14.08 -12.58 6.83
N VAL A 260 -15.07 -12.86 7.66
CA VAL A 260 -16.32 -13.51 7.24
C VAL A 260 -17.12 -12.62 6.29
N ASN A 261 -17.18 -11.31 6.54
CA ASN A 261 -17.95 -10.39 5.70
C ASN A 261 -17.34 -10.23 4.29
N TYR A 262 -16.02 -10.17 4.19
CA TYR A 262 -15.32 -9.93 2.92
C TYR A 262 -14.82 -11.21 2.23
N PHE A 263 -14.80 -12.34 2.93
CA PHE A 263 -14.48 -13.64 2.36
C PHE A 263 -15.57 -14.64 2.79
N PRO A 264 -16.82 -14.47 2.33
CA PRO A 264 -17.97 -15.24 2.83
C PRO A 264 -17.88 -16.73 2.50
N ASP A 265 -17.18 -17.09 1.43
CA ASP A 265 -16.98 -18.47 1.01
C ASP A 265 -15.81 -19.17 1.74
N ALA A 266 -15.03 -18.43 2.54
CA ALA A 266 -13.86 -18.94 3.24
C ALA A 266 -14.19 -19.30 4.70
N TRP A 267 -13.85 -20.52 5.12
CA TRP A 267 -13.99 -20.94 6.51
C TRP A 267 -12.75 -20.62 7.34
N TRP A 268 -12.81 -19.47 8.01
CA TRP A 268 -11.73 -18.96 8.85
C TRP A 268 -11.60 -19.71 10.17
N LYS A 269 -10.39 -20.19 10.44
CA LYS A 269 -9.95 -20.67 11.75
C LYS A 269 -9.03 -19.63 12.38
N THR A 270 -9.40 -19.15 13.57
CA THR A 270 -8.50 -18.36 14.42
C THR A 270 -7.36 -19.25 14.92
N LEU A 271 -6.12 -18.83 14.70
CA LEU A 271 -4.93 -19.50 15.21
C LEU A 271 -4.49 -18.87 16.55
N PRO A 272 -3.68 -19.57 17.36
CA PRO A 272 -3.14 -19.00 18.58
C PRO A 272 -2.40 -17.68 18.32
N ALA A 273 -2.72 -16.64 19.11
CA ALA A 273 -2.02 -15.37 19.04
C ALA A 273 -0.58 -15.51 19.56
N THR A 274 0.36 -14.82 18.91
CA THR A 274 1.75 -14.70 19.35
C THR A 274 2.03 -13.22 19.59
N GLY A 275 2.24 -12.83 20.85
CA GLY A 275 2.35 -11.42 21.24
C GLY A 275 1.10 -10.63 20.85
N GLU A 276 1.29 -9.56 20.09
CA GLU A 276 0.20 -8.66 19.65
C GLU A 276 -0.41 -9.06 18.29
N GLY A 277 0.15 -10.06 17.60
CA GLY A 277 -0.34 -10.52 16.30
C GLY A 277 -1.68 -11.26 16.39
N ARG A 278 -2.48 -11.16 15.32
CA ARG A 278 -3.73 -11.91 15.11
C ARG A 278 -3.64 -12.68 13.82
N TYR A 279 -3.88 -13.99 13.91
CA TYR A 279 -3.63 -14.92 12.82
C TYR A 279 -4.87 -15.74 12.52
N TYR A 280 -5.16 -15.88 11.23
CA TYR A 280 -6.32 -16.61 10.74
C TYR A 280 -5.91 -17.47 9.56
N LEU A 281 -6.53 -18.63 9.40
CA LEU A 281 -6.28 -19.54 8.29
C LEU A 281 -7.61 -20.00 7.71
N ALA A 282 -7.78 -19.85 6.40
CA ALA A 282 -8.86 -20.45 5.63
C ALA A 282 -8.24 -21.12 4.40
N GLU A 283 -8.35 -22.44 4.29
CA GLU A 283 -7.81 -23.21 3.16
C GLU A 283 -6.31 -22.92 2.91
N ASN A 284 -5.99 -22.27 1.79
CA ASN A 284 -4.68 -21.83 1.32
C ASN A 284 -4.37 -20.36 1.66
N ILE A 285 -5.21 -19.66 2.42
CA ILE A 285 -5.05 -18.25 2.80
C ILE A 285 -4.71 -18.15 4.28
N PHE A 286 -3.51 -17.67 4.57
CA PHE A 286 -3.10 -17.29 5.90
C PHE A 286 -3.09 -15.77 6.03
N ALA A 287 -3.89 -15.24 6.96
CA ALA A 287 -3.98 -13.81 7.24
C ALA A 287 -3.28 -13.47 8.56
N SER A 288 -2.41 -12.46 8.52
CA SER A 288 -1.65 -11.92 9.65
C SER A 288 -1.90 -10.42 9.80
N PHE A 289 -2.49 -10.05 10.92
CA PHE A 289 -2.63 -8.66 11.34
C PHE A 289 -1.77 -8.44 12.58
N ALA A 290 -0.61 -7.79 12.40
CA ALA A 290 0.38 -7.67 13.47
C ALA A 290 1.01 -6.26 13.49
N PRO A 291 1.29 -5.70 14.67
CA PRO A 291 2.02 -4.45 14.78
C PRO A 291 3.36 -4.49 14.06
N ARG A 292 3.72 -3.39 13.39
CA ARG A 292 5.01 -3.23 12.68
C ARG A 292 5.19 -4.24 11.54
N SER A 293 4.10 -4.55 10.85
CA SER A 293 4.12 -5.47 9.73
C SER A 293 4.94 -4.96 8.54
N GLU A 294 5.31 -3.68 8.50
CA GLU A 294 6.30 -3.11 7.56
C GLU A 294 7.71 -3.73 7.72
N SER A 295 7.92 -4.57 8.73
CA SER A 295 9.07 -5.49 8.77
C SER A 295 9.04 -6.54 7.66
N TYR A 296 7.86 -6.89 7.14
CA TYR A 296 7.68 -7.71 5.95
C TYR A 296 7.77 -6.85 4.68
N LEU A 297 8.61 -7.25 3.72
CA LEU A 297 8.84 -6.49 2.48
C LEU A 297 7.56 -6.09 1.72
N PRO A 298 6.56 -6.97 1.53
CA PRO A 298 5.31 -6.59 0.86
C PRO A 298 4.56 -5.44 1.56
N VAL A 299 4.59 -5.41 2.89
CA VAL A 299 3.92 -4.36 3.67
C VAL A 299 4.75 -3.08 3.66
N ALA A 300 6.09 -3.17 3.74
CA ALA A 300 6.97 -2.01 3.55
C ALA A 300 6.76 -1.35 2.18
N ALA A 301 6.67 -2.16 1.12
CA ALA A 301 6.39 -1.67 -0.23
C ALA A 301 5.04 -0.96 -0.31
N ALA A 302 3.99 -1.53 0.29
CA ALA A 302 2.68 -0.88 0.39
C ALA A 302 2.75 0.46 1.13
N SER A 303 3.47 0.51 2.26
CA SER A 303 3.69 1.72 3.07
C SER A 303 4.31 2.85 2.26
N LEU A 304 5.35 2.55 1.48
CA LEU A 304 6.03 3.54 0.64
C LEU A 304 5.12 4.06 -0.46
N VAL A 305 4.40 3.17 -1.14
CA VAL A 305 3.51 3.56 -2.24
C VAL A 305 2.35 4.41 -1.72
N CYS A 306 1.64 3.99 -0.67
CA CYS A 306 0.51 4.76 -0.14
C CYS A 306 0.97 6.12 0.40
N LYS A 307 2.15 6.17 1.05
CA LYS A 307 2.73 7.43 1.51
C LYS A 307 3.09 8.34 0.34
N TYR A 308 3.77 7.83 -0.68
CA TYR A 308 4.17 8.64 -1.84
C TYR A 308 2.97 9.18 -2.62
N LEU A 309 1.97 8.33 -2.87
CA LEU A 309 0.71 8.74 -3.48
C LEU A 309 0.05 9.86 -2.65
N ARG A 310 -0.07 9.67 -1.34
CA ARG A 310 -0.63 10.72 -0.46
C ARG A 310 0.16 12.02 -0.59
N GLU A 311 1.48 11.98 -0.61
CA GLU A 311 2.30 13.19 -0.74
C GLU A 311 2.17 13.83 -2.14
N CYS A 312 1.95 13.05 -3.20
CA CYS A 312 1.59 13.57 -4.53
C CYS A 312 0.26 14.34 -4.48
N TYR A 313 -0.76 13.76 -3.85
CA TYR A 313 -2.04 14.46 -3.63
C TYR A 313 -1.86 15.71 -2.77
N MET A 314 -1.08 15.66 -1.69
CA MET A 314 -0.79 16.86 -0.90
C MET A 314 -0.01 17.92 -1.68
N HIS A 315 0.86 17.50 -2.61
CA HIS A 315 1.55 18.43 -3.51
C HIS A 315 0.56 19.15 -4.43
N ALA A 316 -0.36 18.41 -5.07
CA ALA A 316 -1.41 18.99 -5.90
C ALA A 316 -2.35 19.91 -5.09
N PHE A 317 -2.75 19.47 -3.89
CA PHE A 317 -3.57 20.26 -2.96
C PHE A 317 -2.93 21.60 -2.64
N ASN A 318 -1.68 21.59 -2.18
CA ASN A 318 -0.95 22.81 -1.82
C ASN A 318 -0.69 23.69 -3.04
N ARG A 319 -0.35 23.10 -4.19
CA ARG A 319 -0.15 23.86 -5.44
C ARG A 319 -1.39 24.65 -5.81
N TRP A 320 -2.57 24.04 -5.76
CA TRP A 320 -3.82 24.71 -6.08
C TRP A 320 -4.13 25.84 -5.09
N TRP A 321 -4.04 25.58 -3.79
CA TRP A 321 -4.34 26.60 -2.77
C TRP A 321 -3.38 27.79 -2.81
N LEU A 322 -2.09 27.58 -3.08
CA LEU A 322 -1.12 28.66 -3.24
C LEU A 322 -1.38 29.52 -4.49
N GLN A 323 -2.03 28.97 -5.52
CA GLN A 323 -2.48 29.77 -6.66
C GLN A 323 -3.64 30.69 -6.29
N GLN A 324 -4.55 30.21 -5.44
CA GLN A 324 -5.69 31.00 -4.97
C GLN A 324 -5.29 32.04 -3.92
N LEU A 325 -4.40 31.66 -3.01
CA LEU A 325 -3.98 32.45 -1.85
C LEU A 325 -2.44 32.42 -1.72
N PRO A 326 -1.69 33.23 -2.48
CA PRO A 326 -0.22 33.14 -2.54
C PRO A 326 0.55 33.41 -1.23
N LYS A 327 -0.13 33.94 -0.20
CA LYS A 327 0.49 34.32 1.08
C LYS A 327 0.41 33.24 2.16
N ILE A 328 -0.37 32.18 1.95
CA ILE A 328 -0.53 31.12 2.94
C ILE A 328 0.67 30.16 2.91
N LYS A 329 0.88 29.41 4.00
CA LYS A 329 1.92 28.36 4.02
C LYS A 329 1.32 27.00 3.65
N PRO A 330 2.06 26.15 2.92
CA PRO A 330 1.64 24.77 2.65
C PRO A 330 1.25 24.02 3.93
N THR A 331 0.33 23.06 3.80
CA THR A 331 -0.11 22.17 4.88
C THR A 331 0.27 20.73 4.60
N GLN A 332 0.57 20.00 5.68
CA GLN A 332 0.70 18.54 5.73
C GLN A 332 -0.62 17.86 6.10
N GLY A 333 -1.61 18.63 6.55
CA GLY A 333 -2.96 18.19 6.88
C GLY A 333 -3.15 17.62 8.30
N TYR A 334 -2.11 17.56 9.13
CA TYR A 334 -2.19 17.02 10.49
C TYR A 334 -2.91 17.99 11.45
N PRO A 335 -3.53 17.53 12.56
CA PRO A 335 -4.54 18.30 13.31
C PRO A 335 -4.16 19.73 13.77
N GLN A 336 -2.91 20.00 14.14
CA GLN A 336 -2.48 21.35 14.52
C GLN A 336 -2.26 22.23 13.28
N ASP A 337 -1.56 21.70 12.29
CA ASP A 337 -1.27 22.37 11.02
C ASP A 337 -2.53 22.59 10.17
N ALA A 338 -3.44 21.61 10.11
CA ALA A 338 -4.71 21.71 9.42
C ALA A 338 -5.63 22.78 10.03
N ARG A 339 -5.62 22.96 11.35
CA ARG A 339 -6.38 24.05 12.01
C ARG A 339 -5.87 25.43 11.61
N ARG A 340 -4.54 25.59 11.53
CA ARG A 340 -3.91 26.81 11.00
C ARG A 340 -4.34 27.03 9.55
N PHE A 341 -4.17 26.03 8.70
CA PHE A 341 -4.51 26.14 7.28
C PHE A 341 -5.99 26.45 7.06
N ARG A 342 -6.89 25.80 7.82
CA ARG A 342 -8.34 26.08 7.85
C ARG A 342 -8.62 27.56 8.12
N ALA A 343 -7.98 28.15 9.13
CA ALA A 343 -8.17 29.57 9.44
C ALA A 343 -7.69 30.50 8.31
N GLU A 344 -6.64 30.10 7.57
CA GLU A 344 -6.10 30.86 6.45
C GLU A 344 -6.97 30.79 5.19
N ILE A 345 -7.76 29.73 4.99
CA ILE A 345 -8.61 29.53 3.79
C ILE A 345 -10.09 29.84 4.02
N ASP A 346 -10.52 30.08 5.26
CA ASP A 346 -11.94 30.18 5.65
C ASP A 346 -12.72 31.24 4.85
N GLU A 347 -12.15 32.44 4.72
CA GLU A 347 -12.75 33.53 3.95
C GLU A 347 -12.93 33.16 2.46
N TYR A 348 -11.94 32.47 1.88
CA TYR A 348 -12.02 31.99 0.50
C TYR A 348 -13.11 30.93 0.36
N CYS A 349 -13.16 29.96 1.27
CA CYS A 349 -14.19 28.92 1.27
C CYS A 349 -15.60 29.52 1.37
N GLN A 350 -15.82 30.50 2.24
CA GLN A 350 -17.11 31.18 2.39
C GLN A 350 -17.50 31.95 1.12
N LYS A 351 -16.56 32.75 0.57
CA LYS A 351 -16.78 33.53 -0.65
C LYS A 351 -17.14 32.65 -1.85
N HIS A 352 -16.50 31.49 -1.96
CA HIS A 352 -16.67 30.55 -3.07
C HIS A 352 -17.64 29.39 -2.76
N GLN A 353 -18.32 29.44 -1.61
CA GLN A 353 -19.32 28.45 -1.20
C GLN A 353 -18.78 27.00 -1.21
N LEU A 354 -17.52 26.83 -0.79
CA LEU A 354 -16.91 25.50 -0.65
C LEU A 354 -17.40 24.85 0.65
N GLU A 355 -18.27 23.85 0.52
CA GLU A 355 -18.77 23.09 1.65
C GLU A 355 -17.63 22.43 2.44
N GLU A 356 -17.72 22.44 3.78
CA GLU A 356 -16.69 21.87 4.65
C GLU A 356 -16.47 20.36 4.39
N ASP A 357 -17.54 19.62 4.07
CA ASP A 357 -17.49 18.18 3.79
C ASP A 357 -16.65 17.85 2.53
N LEU A 358 -16.35 18.85 1.70
CA LEU A 358 -15.51 18.73 0.51
C LEU A 358 -14.01 18.66 0.83
N TRP A 359 -13.55 19.24 1.94
CA TRP A 359 -12.12 19.41 2.20
C TRP A 359 -11.69 19.09 3.63
N TRP A 360 -12.62 19.00 4.57
CA TRP A 360 -12.32 18.71 5.96
C TRP A 360 -12.83 17.32 6.37
N ARG A 361 -11.90 16.41 6.67
CA ARG A 361 -12.28 15.07 7.15
C ARG A 361 -12.79 15.11 8.58
N CYS A 362 -13.93 14.45 8.80
CA CYS A 362 -14.51 14.28 10.12
C CYS A 362 -13.66 13.32 10.98
N LYS A 363 -13.90 13.35 12.29
CA LYS A 363 -13.16 12.53 13.26
C LYS A 363 -13.78 11.16 13.43
#